data_AF-A0A815QKQ4-F1
#
_entry.id   AF-A0A815QKQ4-F1
#
_cell.length_a   1.000
_cell.length_b   1.000
_cell.length_c   1.000
_cell.angle_alpha   90.00
_cell.angle_beta   90.00
_cell.angle_gamma   90.00
#
_symmetry.space_group_name_H-M   'P 1'
#
loop_
_entity.id
_entity.type
_entity.pdbx_description
1 polymer ?
#
loop_
_entity_poly.entity_id
_entity_poly.type
_entity_poly.pdbx_seq_one_letter_code
_entity_poly.pdbx_strand_id
1 'polypeptide(L)'
;MTHTLCNLIITDSFTIFNHIIKSISVTFGNIAYIIFTSGAIGIPKAVIISHSYLLLYLQSSVEVDALRTTDRAIQLSSCTWDVHIYEIFGILLMGGTVILLRSEQGNRNMDYLSQVIEIHQATYVCIVPT
;
A
#
# COMPACT_ATOMS: atom_id res chain seq x y z
N MET A 1 20.49 -17.93 -1.36
CA MET A 1 19.86 -17.73 -0.04
C MET A 1 18.98 -16.50 -0.12
N THR A 2 17.69 -16.72 -0.36
CA THR A 2 16.65 -15.67 -0.38
C THR A 2 16.44 -15.20 1.06
N HIS A 3 16.98 -14.04 1.40
CA HIS A 3 16.59 -13.37 2.63
C HIS A 3 15.19 -12.79 2.41
N THR A 4 14.18 -13.37 3.06
CA THR A 4 12.84 -12.79 3.16
C THR A 4 12.93 -11.55 4.04
N LEU A 5 13.36 -10.42 3.47
CA LEU A 5 13.18 -9.11 4.09
C LEU A 5 11.75 -8.69 3.78
N CYS A 6 10.86 -8.93 4.74
CA CYS A 6 9.43 -8.60 4.70
C CYS A 6 8.59 -9.45 3.72
N ASN A 7 7.31 -9.62 4.02
CA ASN A 7 6.33 -10.33 3.20
C ASN A 7 5.95 -9.47 1.97
N LEU A 8 6.93 -9.22 1.10
CA LEU A 8 6.79 -8.39 -0.09
C LEU A 8 7.14 -9.20 -1.33
N ILE A 9 6.21 -9.26 -2.28
CA ILE A 9 6.42 -9.82 -3.61
C ILE A 9 6.52 -8.66 -4.58
N ILE A 10 7.70 -8.49 -5.16
CA ILE A 10 7.94 -7.44 -6.13
C ILE A 10 7.79 -8.01 -7.53
N THR A 11 6.85 -7.40 -8.24
CA THR A 11 6.68 -7.45 -9.69
C THR A 11 7.99 -7.61 -10.42
N ASP A 12 8.76 -6.53 -10.38
CA ASP A 12 9.84 -6.15 -11.27
C ASP A 12 11.24 -6.29 -10.64
N SER A 13 12.27 -6.11 -11.48
CA SER A 13 13.61 -5.82 -10.98
C SER A 13 13.62 -4.43 -10.32
N PHE A 14 14.13 -4.36 -9.10
CA PHE A 14 14.29 -3.10 -8.37
C PHE A 14 15.68 -3.01 -7.76
N THR A 15 16.16 -1.79 -7.58
CA THR A 15 17.42 -1.52 -6.87
C THR A 15 17.11 -1.21 -5.42
N ILE A 16 17.56 -2.05 -4.49
CA ILE A 16 17.59 -1.70 -3.06
C ILE A 16 18.67 -0.64 -2.89
N PHE A 17 18.27 0.60 -2.61
CA PHE A 17 19.20 1.59 -2.13
C PHE A 17 19.46 1.34 -0.65
N ASN A 18 20.66 0.87 -0.32
CA ASN A 18 21.13 0.81 1.08
C ASN A 18 21.49 2.22 1.55
N HIS A 19 20.47 3.02 1.85
CA HIS A 19 20.66 4.27 2.59
C HIS A 19 20.73 3.96 4.09
N ILE A 20 21.79 4.44 4.75
CA ILE A 20 21.81 4.54 6.20
C ILE A 20 20.79 5.62 6.58
N ILE A 21 19.56 5.20 6.86
CA ILE A 21 18.56 6.09 7.42
C ILE A 21 18.95 6.31 8.88
N LYS A 22 19.28 7.56 9.22
CA LYS A 22 19.45 7.96 10.62
C LYS A 22 18.19 7.58 11.38
N SER A 23 18.32 6.79 12.44
CA SER A 23 17.18 6.45 13.28
C SER A 23 16.60 7.73 13.86
N ILE A 24 15.37 8.05 13.48
CA ILE A 24 14.60 9.16 14.00
C ILE A 24 13.57 8.60 14.96
N SER A 25 13.35 9.26 16.09
CA SER A 25 12.23 8.88 16.97
C SER A 25 10.92 9.25 16.27
N VAL A 26 10.07 8.25 16.06
CA VAL A 26 8.71 8.42 15.52
C VAL A 26 7.73 8.18 16.67
N THR A 27 6.81 9.09 16.84
CA THR A 27 5.75 9.07 17.85
C THR A 27 4.39 9.07 17.17
N PHE A 28 3.34 8.66 17.89
CA PHE A 28 1.97 8.65 17.38
C PHE A 28 1.47 10.02 16.88
N GLY A 29 2.00 11.12 17.44
CA GLY A 29 1.63 12.48 17.04
C GLY A 29 2.36 12.99 15.80
N ASN A 30 3.37 12.28 15.29
CA ASN A 30 4.06 12.70 14.08
C ASN A 30 3.20 12.48 12.83
N ILE A 31 3.44 13.31 11.82
CA ILE A 31 2.80 13.18 10.50
C ILE A 31 3.26 11.87 9.86
N ALA A 32 2.30 11.05 9.45
CA ALA A 32 2.53 9.82 8.70
C ALA A 32 2.58 10.09 7.19
N TYR A 33 1.62 10.87 6.68
CA TYR A 33 1.60 11.24 5.26
C TYR A 33 0.85 12.56 5.01
N ILE A 34 1.12 13.12 3.82
CA ILE A 34 0.42 14.29 3.28
C ILE A 34 -0.01 13.94 1.86
N ILE A 35 -1.30 14.08 1.57
CA ILE A 35 -1.86 13.92 0.21
C ILE A 35 -2.55 15.22 -0.18
N PHE A 36 -2.31 15.66 -1.41
CA PHE A 36 -2.94 16.86 -1.95
C PHE A 36 -4.18 16.49 -2.75
N THR A 37 -5.27 17.23 -2.53
CA THR A 37 -6.53 17.07 -3.28
C THR A 37 -6.87 18.34 -4.03
N SER A 38 -7.67 18.22 -5.10
CA SER A 38 -8.15 19.37 -5.88
C SER A 38 -8.99 20.31 -4.99
N GLY A 39 -8.60 21.58 -4.89
CA GLY A 39 -9.38 22.58 -4.18
C GLY A 39 -10.38 23.30 -5.08
N ALA A 40 -11.52 23.71 -4.51
CA ALA A 40 -12.59 24.41 -5.22
C ALA A 40 -12.16 25.72 -5.90
N ILE A 41 -11.09 26.35 -5.43
CA ILE A 41 -10.54 27.61 -5.98
C ILE A 41 -9.31 27.38 -6.87
N GLY A 42 -9.10 26.15 -7.36
CA GLY A 42 -7.96 25.78 -8.21
C GLY A 42 -6.64 25.56 -7.47
N ILE A 43 -6.58 25.90 -6.17
CA ILE A 43 -5.40 25.68 -5.32
C ILE A 43 -5.55 24.34 -4.58
N PRO A 44 -4.61 23.39 -4.71
CA PRO A 44 -4.67 22.12 -4.00
C PRO A 44 -4.66 22.29 -2.47
N LYS A 45 -5.42 21.45 -1.77
CA LYS A 45 -5.45 21.40 -0.31
C LYS A 45 -4.63 20.23 0.19
N ALA A 46 -3.78 20.46 1.19
CA ALA A 46 -3.04 19.40 1.86
C ALA A 46 -3.93 18.72 2.92
N VAL A 47 -4.07 17.40 2.81
CA VAL A 47 -4.64 16.54 3.85
C VAL A 47 -3.47 15.95 4.63
N ILE A 48 -3.38 16.27 5.93
CA ILE A 48 -2.27 15.89 6.80
C ILE A 48 -2.77 14.85 7.80
N ILE A 49 -2.15 13.67 7.80
CA ILE A 49 -2.56 12.55 8.65
C ILE A 49 -1.42 12.13 9.57
N SER A 50 -1.70 11.95 10.86
CA SER A 50 -0.73 11.47 11.85
C SER A 50 -0.66 9.95 11.91
N HIS A 51 0.41 9.43 12.50
CA HIS A 51 0.54 7.99 12.77
C HIS A 51 -0.60 7.42 13.62
N SER A 52 -1.11 8.17 14.61
CA SER A 52 -2.26 7.73 15.42
C SER A 52 -3.54 7.55 14.60
N TYR A 53 -3.86 8.51 13.73
CA TYR A 53 -5.04 8.42 12.87
C TYR A 53 -4.90 7.28 11.85
N LEU A 54 -3.72 7.15 11.24
CA LEU A 54 -3.46 6.04 10.33
C LEU A 54 -3.62 4.70 11.03
N LEU A 55 -3.04 4.50 12.22
CA LEU A 55 -3.14 3.22 12.93
C LEU A 55 -4.59 2.88 13.27
N LEU A 56 -5.37 3.85 13.76
CA LEU A 56 -6.79 3.66 14.05
C LEU A 56 -7.56 3.21 12.80
N TYR A 57 -7.35 3.92 11.68
CA TYR A 57 -7.97 3.60 10.40
C TYR A 57 -7.59 2.19 9.90
N LEU A 58 -6.30 1.83 9.95
CA LEU A 58 -5.84 0.51 9.53
C LEU A 58 -6.48 -0.57 10.39
N GLN A 59 -6.45 -0.44 11.73
CA GLN A 59 -7.03 -1.43 12.64
C GLN A 59 -8.52 -1.66 12.37
N SER A 60 -9.31 -0.60 12.18
CA SER A 60 -10.74 -0.76 11.86
C SER A 60 -10.96 -1.36 10.48
N SER A 61 -10.16 -0.98 9.49
CA SER A 61 -10.37 -1.40 8.10
C SER A 61 -10.01 -2.86 7.88
N VAL A 62 -8.90 -3.35 8.47
CA VAL A 62 -8.51 -4.75 8.35
C VAL A 62 -9.51 -5.69 9.03
N GLU A 63 -10.19 -5.23 10.09
CA GLU A 63 -11.26 -5.98 10.74
C GLU A 63 -12.50 -6.06 9.84
N VAL A 64 -12.91 -4.94 9.24
CA VAL A 64 -14.04 -4.87 8.31
C VAL A 64 -13.81 -5.75 7.08
N ASP A 65 -12.61 -5.70 6.52
CA ASP A 65 -12.23 -6.51 5.33
C ASP A 65 -11.87 -7.96 5.69
N ALA A 66 -11.84 -8.31 6.99
CA ALA A 66 -11.50 -9.62 7.51
C ALA A 66 -10.15 -10.18 6.99
N LEU A 67 -9.16 -9.29 6.82
CA LEU A 67 -7.81 -9.67 6.37
C LEU A 67 -7.11 -10.57 7.40
N ARG A 68 -6.32 -11.52 6.91
CA ARG A 68 -5.58 -12.51 7.71
C ARG A 68 -4.11 -12.55 7.31
N THR A 69 -3.31 -13.19 8.16
CA THR A 69 -1.88 -13.47 7.90
C THR A 69 -1.63 -14.28 6.63
N THR A 70 -2.63 -15.03 6.16
CA THR A 70 -2.56 -15.84 4.93
C THR A 70 -2.84 -15.04 3.66
N ASP A 71 -3.35 -13.81 3.80
CA ASP A 71 -3.78 -13.02 2.66
C ASP A 71 -2.62 -12.39 1.89
N ARG A 72 -2.85 -12.22 0.60
CA ARG A 72 -1.90 -11.71 -0.39
C ARG A 72 -2.59 -10.59 -1.15
N ALA A 73 -2.36 -9.35 -0.71
CA ALA A 73 -3.03 -8.18 -1.24
C ALA A 73 -2.23 -7.53 -2.38
N ILE A 74 -2.92 -7.16 -3.45
CA ILE A 74 -2.32 -6.41 -4.57
C ILE A 74 -2.31 -4.91 -4.22
N GLN A 75 -1.15 -4.27 -4.41
CA GLN A 75 -1.04 -2.82 -4.46
C GLN A 75 -1.34 -2.38 -5.90
N LEU A 76 -2.48 -1.73 -6.10
CA LEU A 76 -3.03 -1.32 -7.40
C LEU A 76 -3.12 0.21 -7.54
N SER A 77 -3.49 0.90 -6.47
CA SER A 77 -3.77 2.33 -6.46
C SER A 77 -2.52 3.18 -6.67
N SER A 78 -2.65 4.34 -7.33
CA SER A 78 -1.54 5.30 -7.42
C SER A 78 -1.14 5.80 -6.03
N CYS A 79 0.15 6.05 -5.80
CA CYS A 79 0.68 6.61 -4.55
C CYS A 79 0.18 8.04 -4.24
N THR A 80 -0.54 8.66 -5.17
CA THR A 80 -1.22 9.96 -4.98
C THR A 80 -2.61 9.83 -4.34
N TRP A 81 -3.14 8.62 -4.22
CA TRP A 81 -4.40 8.30 -3.54
C TRP A 81 -4.12 7.65 -2.19
N ASP A 82 -4.98 7.91 -1.21
CA ASP A 82 -4.83 7.38 0.16
C ASP A 82 -5.02 5.86 0.25
N VAL A 83 -5.85 5.28 -0.62
CA VAL A 83 -6.05 3.82 -0.75
C VAL A 83 -4.74 3.06 -0.93
N HIS A 84 -3.73 3.63 -1.60
CA HIS A 84 -2.40 3.03 -1.74
C HIS A 84 -1.73 2.76 -0.37
N ILE A 85 -1.94 3.64 0.62
CA ILE A 85 -1.40 3.46 1.97
C ILE A 85 -2.06 2.23 2.62
N TYR A 86 -3.37 2.04 2.45
CA TYR A 86 -4.09 0.89 2.98
C TYR A 86 -3.67 -0.42 2.31
N GLU A 87 -3.57 -0.45 0.98
CA GLU A 87 -3.16 -1.63 0.20
C GLU A 87 -1.81 -2.20 0.65
N ILE A 88 -0.91 -1.34 1.12
CA ILE A 88 0.40 -1.74 1.65
C ILE A 88 0.30 -2.06 3.15
N PHE A 89 -0.07 -1.08 3.97
CA PHE A 89 0.09 -1.19 5.41
C PHE A 89 -1.02 -2.00 6.09
N GLY A 90 -2.21 -2.11 5.50
CA GLY A 90 -3.30 -2.93 6.03
C GLY A 90 -2.90 -4.39 6.12
N ILE A 91 -2.45 -4.98 5.00
CA ILE A 91 -2.04 -6.39 5.00
C ILE A 91 -0.74 -6.63 5.77
N LEU A 92 0.20 -5.67 5.76
CA LEU A 92 1.44 -5.80 6.54
C LEU A 92 1.18 -5.73 8.05
N LEU A 93 0.20 -4.94 8.51
CA LEU A 93 -0.22 -4.92 9.91
C LEU A 93 -0.72 -6.30 10.36
N MET A 94 -1.36 -7.05 9.47
CA MET A 94 -1.81 -8.42 9.72
C MET A 94 -0.71 -9.47 9.57
N GLY A 95 0.49 -9.10 9.12
CA GLY A 95 1.57 -10.05 8.80
C GLY A 95 1.32 -10.85 7.52
N GLY A 96 0.41 -10.41 6.65
CA GLY A 96 0.19 -10.98 5.32
C GLY A 96 1.22 -10.50 4.30
N THR A 97 0.92 -10.67 3.01
CA THR A 97 1.83 -10.35 1.90
C THR A 97 1.31 -9.22 1.02
N VAL A 98 2.19 -8.31 0.61
CA VAL A 98 1.92 -7.30 -0.44
C VAL A 98 2.49 -7.77 -1.77
N ILE A 99 1.70 -7.67 -2.84
CA ILE A 99 2.12 -7.89 -4.23
C ILE A 99 2.19 -6.53 -4.93
N LEU A 100 3.40 -6.09 -5.28
CA LEU A 100 3.62 -4.85 -6.03
C LEU A 100 3.59 -5.13 -7.54
N LEU A 101 2.78 -4.37 -8.28
CA LEU A 101 2.64 -4.51 -9.75
C LEU A 101 3.81 -3.88 -10.51
N ARG A 102 4.12 -4.43 -11.69
CA ARG A 102 5.06 -3.81 -12.65
C ARG A 102 4.37 -2.66 -13.38
N SER A 103 4.98 -1.47 -13.33
CA SER A 103 4.61 -0.26 -14.08
C SER A 103 3.27 0.42 -13.72
N GLU A 104 3.17 1.72 -14.02
CA GLU A 104 1.92 2.49 -13.89
C GLU A 104 0.78 1.98 -14.81
N GLN A 105 1.05 1.09 -15.77
CA GLN A 105 0.02 0.48 -16.61
C GLN A 105 -0.62 -0.75 -15.96
N GLY A 106 -0.05 -1.28 -14.87
CA GLY A 106 -0.54 -2.48 -14.20
C GLY A 106 -1.99 -2.36 -13.70
N ASN A 107 -2.43 -1.14 -13.38
CA ASN A 107 -3.81 -0.87 -12.98
C ASN A 107 -4.80 -0.65 -14.14
N ARG A 108 -4.32 -0.63 -15.39
CA ARG A 108 -5.13 -0.41 -16.60
C ARG A 108 -5.13 -1.61 -17.54
N ASN A 109 -4.31 -2.62 -17.27
CA ASN A 109 -4.21 -3.84 -18.07
C ASN A 109 -4.80 -5.03 -17.30
N MET A 110 -6.04 -5.40 -17.63
CA MET A 110 -6.77 -6.48 -16.96
C MET A 110 -6.19 -7.86 -17.25
N ASP A 111 -5.58 -8.08 -18.42
CA ASP A 111 -4.93 -9.36 -18.73
C ASP A 111 -3.70 -9.56 -17.85
N TYR A 112 -2.91 -8.51 -17.67
CA TYR A 112 -1.77 -8.53 -16.76
C TYR A 112 -2.19 -8.71 -15.31
N LEU A 113 -3.22 -8.00 -14.85
CA LEU A 113 -3.74 -8.16 -13.49
C LEU A 113 -4.23 -9.60 -13.24
N SER A 114 -4.92 -10.19 -14.20
CA SER A 114 -5.37 -11.60 -14.13
C SER A 114 -4.19 -12.56 -14.01
N GLN A 115 -3.14 -12.38 -14.81
CA GLN A 115 -1.91 -13.19 -14.72
C GLN A 115 -1.23 -13.04 -13.36
N VAL A 116 -1.15 -11.82 -12.81
CA VAL A 116 -0.57 -11.59 -11.47
C VAL A 116 -1.40 -12.29 -10.40
N ILE A 117 -2.72 -12.21 -10.46
CA ILE A 117 -3.63 -12.89 -9.52
C ILE A 117 -3.37 -14.39 -9.54
N GLU A 118 -3.29 -14.99 -10.74
CA GLU A 118 -3.04 -16.43 -10.90
C GLU A 118 -1.64 -16.84 -10.44
N ILE A 119 -0.59 -16.17 -10.91
CA ILE A 119 0.81 -16.53 -10.60
C ILE A 119 1.11 -16.35 -9.11
N HIS A 120 0.63 -15.24 -8.54
CA HIS A 120 0.92 -14.87 -7.16
C HIS A 120 -0.20 -15.21 -6.20
N GLN A 121 -1.24 -15.94 -6.63
CA GLN A 121 -2.34 -16.41 -5.77
C GLN A 121 -2.89 -15.27 -4.90
N ALA A 122 -3.17 -14.12 -5.52
CA ALA A 122 -3.68 -12.96 -4.79
C ALA A 122 -5.05 -13.28 -4.19
N THR A 123 -5.27 -12.88 -2.95
CA THR A 123 -6.53 -13.14 -2.23
C THR A 123 -7.33 -11.87 -1.98
N TYR A 124 -6.71 -10.69 -2.16
CA TYR A 124 -7.35 -9.40 -1.95
C TYR A 124 -6.87 -8.37 -2.97
N VAL A 125 -7.82 -7.58 -3.50
CA VAL A 125 -7.56 -6.41 -4.32
C VAL A 125 -8.67 -5.39 -4.11
N CYS A 126 -8.31 -4.11 -3.95
CA CYS A 126 -9.26 -3.02 -3.92
C CYS A 126 -9.42 -2.46 -5.33
N ILE A 127 -10.65 -2.35 -5.83
CA ILE A 127 -10.95 -1.83 -7.18
C ILE A 127 -11.96 -0.70 -7.05
N VAL A 128 -11.70 0.41 -7.75
CA VAL A 128 -12.64 1.52 -7.86
C VAL A 128 -13.76 1.17 -8.84
N PRO A 129 -15.05 1.40 -8.51
CA PRO A 129 -16.13 1.27 -9.48
C PRO A 129 -15.92 2.18 -10.69
N THR A 130 -16.20 1.67 -11.89
CA THR A 130 -16.20 2.42 -13.16
C THR A 130 -17.59 2.89 -13.55
#